data_AF-A0A840Q3U7-F1
#
_entry.id   AF-A0A840Q3U7-F1
#
_cell.length_a   1.000
_cell.length_b   1.000
_cell.length_c   1.000
_cell.angle_alpha   90.00
_cell.angle_beta   90.00
_cell.angle_gamma   90.00
#
_symmetry.space_group_name_H-M   'P 1'
#
loop_
_entity.id
_entity.type
_entity.pdbx_description
1 polymer ?
#
loop_
_entity_poly.entity_id
_entity_poly.type
_entity_poly.pdbx_seq_one_letter_code
_entity_poly.pdbx_strand_id
1 'polypeptide(L)'
;MKKILLVAFILVLLIGGFFIYIKVTPPLVIGTIFKGQDHHTVAIAIGNKGIGDLEVTSVKVNNHADPNEIKIQVSNALVGFAGTIDENSVAASHIQYFNIEDISIPKGTIPEELLKKLDEGSAIEKDTIYGLTVNHHEDIHNVHIKYRYLGILFNETVVLD
;
A
#
# COMPACT_ATOMS: atom_id res chain seq x y z
N MET A 1 -44.24 15.57 -2.13
CA MET A 1 -43.83 14.87 -0.90
C MET A 1 -43.50 13.39 -1.14
N LYS A 2 -44.43 12.53 -1.60
CA LYS A 2 -44.14 11.09 -1.85
C LYS A 2 -42.97 10.81 -2.80
N LYS A 3 -42.84 11.56 -3.90
CA LYS A 3 -41.71 11.44 -4.85
C LYS A 3 -40.36 11.81 -4.22
N ILE A 4 -40.35 12.81 -3.32
CA ILE A 4 -39.13 13.25 -2.62
C ILE A 4 -38.70 12.19 -1.61
N LEU A 5 -39.65 11.62 -0.86
CA LEU A 5 -39.39 10.49 0.05
C LEU A 5 -38.83 9.26 -0.69
N LEU A 6 -39.38 8.95 -1.87
CA LEU A 6 -38.88 7.85 -2.71
C LEU A 6 -37.43 8.12 -3.18
N VAL A 7 -37.15 9.32 -3.68
CA VAL A 7 -35.80 9.69 -4.12
C VAL A 7 -34.81 9.65 -2.96
N ALA A 8 -35.19 10.17 -1.79
CA ALA A 8 -34.36 10.10 -0.59
C ALA A 8 -34.08 8.65 -0.17
N PHE A 9 -35.10 7.77 -0.21
CA PHE A 9 -34.93 6.36 0.11
C PHE A 9 -33.97 5.65 -0.85
N ILE A 10 -34.10 5.87 -2.17
CA ILE A 10 -33.19 5.32 -3.17
C ILE A 10 -31.75 5.81 -2.93
N LEU A 11 -31.59 7.10 -2.62
CA LEU A 11 -30.27 7.67 -2.35
C LEU A 11 -29.61 7.01 -1.13
N VAL A 12 -30.37 6.78 -0.06
CA VAL A 12 -29.88 6.07 1.14
C VAL A 12 -29.47 4.64 0.80
N LEU A 13 -30.25 3.93 -0.02
CA LEU A 13 -29.90 2.58 -0.46
C LEU A 13 -28.62 2.56 -1.31
N LEU A 14 -28.44 3.53 -2.20
CA LEU A 14 -27.23 3.63 -3.02
C LEU A 14 -25.99 3.95 -2.19
N ILE A 15 -26.07 4.91 -1.26
CA ILE A 15 -24.96 5.26 -0.38
C ILE A 15 -24.62 4.09 0.55
N GLY A 16 -25.64 3.47 1.16
CA GLY A 16 -25.47 2.31 2.03
C GLY A 16 -24.89 1.11 1.30
N GLY A 17 -25.41 0.81 0.10
CA GLY A 17 -24.88 -0.25 -0.75
C GLY A 17 -23.44 0.00 -1.18
N PHE A 18 -23.11 1.24 -1.55
CA PHE A 18 -21.76 1.63 -1.92
C PHE A 18 -20.78 1.53 -0.73
N PHE A 19 -21.20 1.94 0.46
CA PHE A 19 -20.40 1.80 1.68
C PHE A 19 -20.11 0.32 2.01
N ILE A 20 -21.14 -0.54 1.93
CA ILE A 20 -20.98 -1.99 2.14
C ILE A 20 -20.05 -2.58 1.07
N TYR A 21 -20.22 -2.20 -0.20
CA TYR A 21 -19.36 -2.65 -1.29
C TYR A 21 -17.89 -2.34 -0.99
N ILE A 22 -17.55 -1.09 -0.66
CA ILE A 22 -16.17 -0.70 -0.32
C ILE A 22 -15.63 -1.51 0.88
N LYS A 23 -16.47 -1.79 1.88
CA LYS A 23 -16.04 -2.59 3.04
C LYS A 23 -15.75 -4.05 2.71
N VAL A 24 -16.49 -4.65 1.78
CA VAL A 24 -16.33 -6.05 1.36
C VAL A 24 -15.28 -6.22 0.27
N THR A 25 -14.93 -5.16 -0.46
CA THR A 25 -13.85 -5.17 -1.45
C THR A 25 -12.76 -4.16 -1.09
N PRO A 26 -11.89 -4.48 -0.10
CA PRO A 26 -10.83 -3.57 0.31
C PRO A 26 -9.90 -3.24 -0.87
N PRO A 27 -9.47 -1.99 -1.02
CA PRO A 27 -8.74 -1.52 -2.19
C PRO A 27 -7.24 -1.77 -2.13
N LEU A 28 -6.65 -2.01 -0.95
CA LEU A 28 -5.23 -2.27 -0.81
C LEU A 28 -4.87 -3.58 -1.53
N VAL A 29 -3.80 -3.54 -2.30
CA VAL A 29 -3.23 -4.71 -2.99
C VAL A 29 -1.83 -4.94 -2.45
N ILE A 30 -1.55 -6.18 -2.05
CA ILE A 30 -0.21 -6.61 -1.65
C ILE A 30 0.43 -7.34 -2.84
N GLY A 31 1.65 -6.96 -3.17
CA GLY A 31 2.46 -7.61 -4.20
C GLY A 31 3.66 -8.33 -3.60
N THR A 32 4.76 -8.36 -4.35
CA THR A 32 6.01 -9.02 -3.94
C THR A 32 6.52 -8.49 -2.60
N ILE A 33 6.97 -9.43 -1.77
CA ILE A 33 7.55 -9.18 -0.46
C ILE A 33 9.04 -9.50 -0.54
N PHE A 34 9.87 -8.57 -0.08
CA PHE A 34 11.31 -8.75 0.04
C PHE A 34 11.69 -8.69 1.52
N LYS A 35 12.35 -9.73 2.02
CA LYS A 35 12.98 -9.75 3.34
C LYS A 35 14.47 -9.46 3.21
N GLY A 36 14.99 -8.59 4.07
CA GLY A 36 16.42 -8.44 4.27
C GLY A 36 17.04 -9.74 4.78
N GLN A 37 18.34 -9.93 4.57
CA GLN A 37 19.03 -11.17 5.00
C GLN A 37 19.02 -11.37 6.52
N ASP A 38 18.91 -10.29 7.28
CA ASP A 38 18.80 -10.30 8.74
C ASP A 38 17.35 -10.43 9.22
N HIS A 39 16.37 -10.48 8.32
CA HIS A 39 14.92 -10.57 8.60
C HIS A 39 14.35 -9.39 9.42
N HIS A 40 15.17 -8.37 9.66
CA HIS A 40 14.84 -7.17 10.41
C HIS A 40 14.25 -6.08 9.53
N THR A 41 14.52 -6.13 8.21
CA THR A 41 13.91 -5.23 7.22
C THR A 41 13.01 -5.99 6.26
N VAL A 42 11.85 -5.42 5.97
CA VAL A 42 10.89 -5.95 4.99
C VAL A 42 10.44 -4.84 4.08
N ALA A 43 10.46 -5.07 2.77
CA ALA A 43 9.83 -4.21 1.77
C ALA A 43 8.65 -4.96 1.13
N ILE A 44 7.45 -4.37 1.22
CA ILE A 44 6.20 -4.93 0.71
C ILE A 44 5.74 -4.04 -0.45
N ALA A 45 5.66 -4.60 -1.65
CA ALA A 45 5.00 -3.90 -2.76
C ALA A 45 3.52 -3.69 -2.41
N ILE A 46 3.07 -2.44 -2.43
CA ILE A 46 1.67 -2.10 -2.15
C ILE A 46 1.06 -1.35 -3.31
N GLY A 47 -0.24 -1.53 -3.50
CA GLY A 47 -1.02 -0.86 -4.52
C GLY A 47 -2.45 -0.60 -4.08
N ASN A 48 -3.22 -0.02 -4.99
CA ASN A 48 -4.58 0.40 -4.77
C ASN A 48 -5.44 0.15 -6.02
N LYS A 49 -6.27 -0.90 -6.00
CA LYS A 49 -7.22 -1.22 -7.07
C LYS A 49 -8.54 -0.41 -6.99
N GLY A 50 -8.60 0.56 -6.08
CA GLY A 50 -9.76 1.42 -5.85
C GLY A 50 -9.95 2.48 -6.94
N ILE A 51 -10.94 3.36 -6.72
CA ILE A 51 -11.30 4.49 -7.58
C ILE A 51 -10.84 5.85 -7.03
N GLY A 52 -10.31 5.86 -5.81
CA GLY A 52 -9.71 7.02 -5.14
C GLY A 52 -8.37 6.63 -4.52
N ASP A 53 -7.63 7.61 -4.01
CA ASP A 53 -6.31 7.33 -3.44
C ASP A 53 -6.44 6.72 -2.04
N LEU A 54 -5.39 6.02 -1.62
CA LEU A 54 -5.29 5.33 -0.34
C LEU A 54 -4.18 5.92 0.49
N GLU A 55 -4.41 6.13 1.78
CA GLU A 55 -3.42 6.67 2.71
C GLU A 55 -3.05 5.61 3.74
N VAL A 56 -1.76 5.30 3.88
CA VAL A 56 -1.29 4.44 4.97
C VAL A 56 -1.23 5.29 6.24
N THR A 57 -1.96 4.87 7.27
CA THR A 57 -2.15 5.68 8.50
C THR A 57 -1.37 5.16 9.69
N SER A 58 -1.03 3.88 9.71
CA SER A 58 -0.23 3.27 10.78
C SER A 58 0.29 1.92 10.32
N VAL A 59 1.50 1.59 10.74
CA VAL A 59 2.12 0.29 10.51
C VAL A 59 2.65 -0.23 11.85
N LYS A 60 2.37 -1.50 12.13
CA LYS A 60 2.87 -2.23 13.30
C LYS A 60 3.47 -3.56 12.86
N VAL A 61 4.34 -4.13 13.67
CA VAL A 61 4.97 -5.42 13.39
C VAL A 61 4.69 -6.42 14.50
N ASN A 62 4.71 -7.72 14.16
CA ASN A 62 4.61 -8.84 15.11
C ASN A 62 3.44 -8.67 16.09
N ASN A 63 3.69 -8.63 17.41
CA ASN A 63 2.67 -8.45 18.44
C ASN A 63 2.21 -6.98 18.58
N HIS A 64 1.89 -6.33 17.46
CA HIS A 64 1.53 -4.92 17.37
C HIS A 64 2.59 -3.93 17.91
N ALA A 65 3.86 -4.32 17.84
CA ALA A 65 4.98 -3.48 18.22
C ALA A 65 5.20 -2.33 17.22
N ASP A 66 5.75 -1.23 17.71
CA ASP A 66 6.23 -0.15 16.86
C ASP A 66 7.50 -0.57 16.13
N PRO A 67 7.53 -0.49 14.79
CA PRO A 67 8.76 -0.65 14.05
C PRO A 67 9.71 0.51 14.34
N ASN A 68 10.99 0.30 14.06
CA ASN A 68 12.04 1.28 14.28
C ASN A 68 12.08 2.33 13.19
N GLU A 69 11.76 1.92 11.98
CA GLU A 69 11.63 2.83 10.87
C GLU A 69 10.56 2.34 9.90
N ILE A 70 9.80 3.28 9.34
CA ILE A 70 8.80 3.01 8.31
C ILE A 70 8.93 4.08 7.23
N LYS A 71 9.01 3.66 5.97
CA LYS A 71 8.99 4.55 4.81
C LYS A 71 8.14 3.97 3.68
N ILE A 72 7.58 4.84 2.87
CA ILE A 72 7.10 4.50 1.53
C ILE A 72 8.21 4.81 0.55
N GLN A 73 8.70 3.79 -0.14
CA GLN A 73 9.58 3.92 -1.30
C GLN A 73 8.73 4.16 -2.55
N VAL A 74 9.03 5.22 -3.28
CA VAL A 74 8.51 5.49 -4.62
C VAL A 74 9.64 5.31 -5.60
N SER A 75 9.48 4.39 -6.54
CA SER A 75 10.43 4.14 -7.61
C SER A 75 9.69 3.75 -8.89
N ASN A 76 10.39 3.16 -9.86
CA ASN A 76 9.80 2.60 -11.07
C ASN A 76 10.11 1.10 -11.19
N ALA A 77 9.29 0.40 -11.96
CA ALA A 77 9.38 -1.05 -12.14
C ALA A 77 10.76 -1.55 -12.62
N LEU A 78 11.52 -0.75 -13.37
CA LEU A 78 12.86 -1.11 -13.86
C LEU A 78 13.93 -1.04 -12.76
N VAL A 79 13.75 -0.17 -11.76
CA VAL A 79 14.68 0.04 -10.64
C VAL A 79 14.35 -0.89 -9.47
N GLY A 80 13.05 -1.09 -9.18
CA GLY A 80 12.61 -1.89 -8.04
C GLY A 80 12.68 -1.15 -6.70
N PHE A 81 12.77 -1.92 -5.61
CA PHE A 81 12.87 -1.39 -4.24
C PHE A 81 14.25 -1.68 -3.65
N ALA A 82 14.72 -0.79 -2.77
CA ALA A 82 15.88 -1.05 -1.94
C ALA A 82 15.51 -2.01 -0.80
N GLY A 83 16.39 -2.98 -0.51
CA GLY A 83 16.23 -3.90 0.62
C GLY A 83 16.55 -3.28 1.99
N THR A 84 17.11 -2.07 2.01
CA THR A 84 17.43 -1.29 3.21
C THR A 84 17.05 0.16 3.01
N ILE A 85 16.64 0.84 4.08
CA ILE A 85 16.41 2.29 4.05
C ILE A 85 17.77 2.97 4.19
N ASP A 86 18.38 3.34 3.06
CA ASP A 86 19.59 4.16 3.02
C ASP A 86 19.42 5.25 1.96
N GLU A 87 18.99 6.43 2.43
CA GLU A 87 18.76 7.62 1.61
C GLU A 87 20.04 8.18 0.97
N ASN A 88 21.23 7.77 1.43
CA ASN A 88 22.52 8.23 0.92
C ASN A 88 23.17 7.24 -0.06
N SER A 89 22.56 6.07 -0.27
CA SER A 89 23.08 5.06 -1.19
C SER A 89 22.99 5.50 -2.65
N VAL A 90 23.85 4.95 -3.52
CA VAL A 90 23.75 5.17 -4.97
C VAL A 90 22.39 4.71 -5.50
N ALA A 91 21.82 3.63 -4.94
CA ALA A 91 20.47 3.18 -5.26
C ALA A 91 19.38 4.22 -4.90
N ALA A 92 19.58 5.02 -3.85
CA ALA A 92 18.65 6.09 -3.48
C ALA A 92 18.56 7.22 -4.52
N SER A 93 19.53 7.36 -5.42
CA SER A 93 19.43 8.35 -6.52
C SER A 93 18.21 8.15 -7.43
N HIS A 94 17.60 6.94 -7.42
CA HIS A 94 16.41 6.60 -8.20
C HIS A 94 15.21 6.18 -7.34
N ILE A 95 15.31 6.30 -6.01
CA ILE A 95 14.26 5.91 -5.07
C ILE A 95 13.99 7.09 -4.14
N GLN A 96 12.72 7.50 -4.08
CA GLN A 96 12.29 8.54 -3.16
C GLN A 96 11.67 7.90 -1.92
N TYR A 97 12.05 8.39 -0.75
CA TYR A 97 11.53 7.92 0.53
C TYR A 97 10.59 8.97 1.11
N PHE A 98 9.40 8.53 1.50
CA PHE A 98 8.39 9.36 2.13
C PHE A 98 7.98 8.75 3.48
N ASN A 99 7.60 9.60 4.44
CA ASN A 99 6.87 9.08 5.58
C ASN A 99 5.48 8.62 5.11
N ILE A 100 4.89 7.66 5.82
CA ILE A 100 3.57 7.09 5.44
C ILE A 100 2.44 8.13 5.38
N GLU A 101 2.59 9.23 6.12
CA GLU A 101 1.61 10.33 6.21
C GLU A 101 1.78 11.36 5.08
N ASP A 102 2.94 11.40 4.42
CA ASP A 102 3.30 12.44 3.44
C ASP A 102 2.91 12.06 2.00
N ILE A 103 2.45 10.82 1.79
CA ILE A 103 2.12 10.32 0.46
C ILE A 103 0.90 9.40 0.47
N SER A 104 0.10 9.49 -0.59
CA SER A 104 -0.99 8.57 -0.87
C SER A 104 -0.59 7.60 -1.99
N ILE A 105 -1.12 6.37 -1.92
CA ILE A 105 -0.99 5.35 -2.95
C ILE A 105 -2.07 5.62 -4.01
N PRO A 106 -1.69 6.04 -5.22
CA PRO A 106 -2.65 6.40 -6.25
C PRO A 106 -3.52 5.22 -6.65
N LYS A 107 -4.78 5.49 -6.98
CA LYS A 107 -5.67 4.49 -7.57
C LYS A 107 -5.09 3.87 -8.85
N GLY A 108 -5.48 2.63 -9.13
CA GLY A 108 -5.05 1.88 -10.31
C GLY A 108 -3.60 1.40 -10.26
N THR A 109 -2.94 1.48 -9.09
CA THR A 109 -1.62 0.90 -8.89
C THR A 109 -1.78 -0.57 -8.52
N ILE A 110 -1.34 -1.48 -9.40
CA ILE A 110 -1.49 -2.93 -9.20
C ILE A 110 -0.11 -3.57 -9.35
N PRO A 111 0.55 -3.94 -8.23
CA PRO A 111 1.91 -4.48 -8.24
C PRO A 111 2.11 -5.67 -9.18
N GLU A 112 1.13 -6.57 -9.27
CA GLU A 112 1.16 -7.74 -10.16
C GLU A 112 1.17 -7.35 -11.65
N GLU A 113 0.40 -6.33 -12.04
CA GLU A 113 0.41 -5.83 -13.42
C GLU A 113 1.76 -5.17 -13.77
N LEU A 114 2.36 -4.46 -12.81
CA LEU A 114 3.67 -3.84 -12.99
C LEU A 114 4.78 -4.89 -13.08
N LEU A 115 4.70 -5.96 -12.29
CA LEU A 115 5.61 -7.10 -12.37
C LEU A 115 5.49 -7.81 -13.72
N LYS A 116 4.26 -8.04 -14.19
CA LYS A 116 4.02 -8.64 -15.51
C LYS A 116 4.64 -7.80 -16.64
N LYS A 117 4.49 -6.47 -16.60
CA LYS A 117 5.14 -5.59 -17.58
C LYS A 117 6.66 -5.72 -17.55
N LEU A 118 7.25 -5.85 -16.36
CA LEU A 118 8.68 -6.05 -16.20
C LEU A 118 9.13 -7.38 -16.83
N ASP A 119 8.43 -8.47 -16.54
CA ASP A 119 8.73 -9.80 -17.08
C ASP A 119 8.59 -9.87 -18.61
N GLU A 120 7.61 -9.15 -19.17
CA GLU A 120 7.39 -9.04 -20.62
C GLU A 120 8.36 -8.06 -21.31
N GLY A 121 9.21 -7.35 -20.56
CA GLY A 121 10.12 -6.33 -21.09
C GLY A 121 9.41 -5.08 -21.61
N SER A 122 8.15 -4.84 -21.20
CA SER A 122 7.33 -3.70 -21.60
C SER A 122 7.23 -2.60 -20.54
N ALA A 123 7.87 -2.80 -19.37
CA ALA A 123 7.96 -1.79 -18.33
C ALA A 123 8.74 -0.55 -18.80
N ILE A 124 8.27 0.63 -18.39
CA ILE A 124 8.88 1.92 -18.71
C ILE A 124 9.17 2.72 -17.43
N GLU A 125 10.02 3.75 -17.50
CA GLU A 125 10.37 4.58 -16.33
C GLU A 125 9.16 5.26 -15.65
N LYS A 126 8.06 5.45 -16.40
CA LYS A 126 6.80 5.99 -15.87
C LYS A 126 6.00 4.98 -15.02
N ASP A 127 6.28 3.68 -15.13
CA ASP A 127 5.59 2.64 -14.37
C ASP A 127 6.02 2.71 -12.89
N THR A 128 5.36 3.61 -12.15
CA THR A 128 5.68 3.93 -10.76
C THR A 128 5.22 2.79 -9.84
N ILE A 129 6.10 2.38 -8.93
CA ILE A 129 5.87 1.35 -7.93
C ILE A 129 5.96 1.95 -6.52
N TYR A 130 5.23 1.37 -5.58
CA TYR A 130 5.17 1.81 -4.20
C TYR A 130 5.53 0.65 -3.27
N GLY A 131 6.52 0.86 -2.40
CA GLY A 131 7.01 -0.15 -1.47
C GLY A 131 6.89 0.33 -0.04
N LEU A 132 6.12 -0.36 0.79
CA LEU A 132 6.13 -0.14 2.23
C LEU A 132 7.35 -0.85 2.84
N THR A 133 8.30 -0.07 3.33
CA THR A 133 9.51 -0.60 3.96
C THR A 133 9.44 -0.40 5.46
N VAL A 134 9.70 -1.49 6.19
CA VAL A 134 9.59 -1.55 7.64
C VAL A 134 10.88 -2.16 8.17
N ASN A 135 11.51 -1.48 9.14
CA ASN A 135 12.67 -1.97 9.85
C ASN A 135 12.34 -2.19 11.32
N HIS A 136 12.80 -3.28 11.92
CA HIS A 136 12.63 -3.62 13.32
C HIS A 136 13.87 -4.27 13.92
N HIS A 137 14.10 -4.14 15.23
CA HIS A 137 15.26 -4.76 15.90
C HIS A 137 15.20 -6.29 15.99
N GLU A 138 14.04 -6.88 15.76
CA GLU A 138 13.80 -8.32 15.81
C GLU A 138 13.19 -8.79 14.48
N ASP A 139 13.32 -10.08 14.20
CA ASP A 139 12.72 -10.75 13.05
C ASP A 139 11.24 -10.35 12.85
N ILE A 140 10.94 -9.84 11.67
CA ILE A 140 9.58 -9.46 11.29
C ILE A 140 8.87 -10.68 10.70
N HIS A 141 7.84 -11.13 11.40
CA HIS A 141 6.97 -12.24 11.00
C HIS A 141 5.64 -11.74 10.43
N ASN A 142 5.15 -10.60 10.93
CA ASN A 142 3.88 -10.02 10.50
C ASN A 142 3.98 -8.51 10.41
N VAL A 143 3.30 -7.93 9.42
CA VAL A 143 3.13 -6.48 9.28
C VAL A 143 1.64 -6.15 9.26
N HIS A 144 1.18 -5.36 10.23
CA HIS A 144 -0.18 -4.85 10.32
C HIS A 144 -0.23 -3.45 9.71
N ILE A 145 -1.00 -3.31 8.64
CA ILE A 145 -1.14 -2.06 7.88
C ILE A 145 -2.53 -1.50 8.13
N LYS A 146 -2.61 -0.32 8.75
CA LYS A 146 -3.85 0.44 8.83
C LYS A 146 -3.85 1.50 7.74
N TYR A 147 -4.94 1.60 7.01
CA TYR A 147 -5.06 2.57 5.93
C TYR A 147 -6.44 3.19 5.87
N ARG A 148 -6.51 4.36 5.25
CA ARG A 148 -7.73 5.12 4.99
C ARG A 148 -8.00 5.13 3.50
N TYR A 149 -9.26 4.89 3.15
CA TYR A 149 -9.72 4.98 1.79
C TYR A 149 -11.15 5.51 1.77
N LEU A 150 -11.38 6.61 1.04
CA LEU A 150 -12.68 7.31 0.98
C LEU A 150 -13.28 7.58 2.38
N GLY A 151 -12.43 7.96 3.33
CA GLY A 151 -12.81 8.24 4.73
C GLY A 151 -13.01 7.01 5.61
N ILE A 152 -12.94 5.79 5.06
CA ILE A 152 -13.13 4.54 5.78
C ILE A 152 -11.77 3.98 6.21
N LEU A 153 -11.67 3.56 7.48
CA LEU A 153 -10.48 2.87 8.00
C LEU A 153 -10.57 1.36 7.76
N PHE A 154 -9.42 0.79 7.41
CA PHE A 154 -9.20 -0.62 7.16
C PHE A 154 -7.93 -1.10 7.87
N ASN A 155 -7.86 -2.40 8.08
CA ASN A 155 -6.69 -3.08 8.62
C ASN A 155 -6.39 -4.28 7.71
N GLU A 156 -5.12 -4.44 7.33
CA GLU A 156 -4.61 -5.59 6.61
C GLU A 156 -3.45 -6.18 7.40
N THR A 157 -3.27 -7.51 7.38
CA THR A 157 -2.13 -8.17 8.02
C THR A 157 -1.41 -9.03 7.01
N VAL A 158 -0.16 -8.67 6.75
CA VAL A 158 0.73 -9.43 5.86
C VAL A 158 1.55 -10.38 6.74
N VAL A 159 1.33 -11.68 6.56
CA VAL A 159 2.14 -12.73 7.19
C VAL A 159 3.34 -13.00 6.31
N LEU A 160 4.52 -13.05 6.91
CA LEU A 160 5.78 -13.18 6.22
C LEU A 160 6.39 -14.55 6.56
N ASP A 161 6.22 -15.53 5.67
CA ASP A 161 6.82 -16.88 5.79
C ASP A 161 8.34 -16.87 5.70
#